data_AF-A0A0J1FCG8-F1
#
_entry.id   AF-A0A0J1FCG8-F1
#
_cell.length_a   1.000
_cell.length_b   1.000
_cell.length_c   1.000
_cell.angle_alpha   90.00
_cell.angle_beta   90.00
_cell.angle_gamma   90.00
#
_symmetry.space_group_name_H-M   'P 1'
#
loop_
_entity.id
_entity.type
_entity.pdbx_description
1 polymer ?
#
loop_
_entity_poly.entity_id
_entity_poly.type
_entity_poly.pdbx_seq_one_letter_code
_entity_poly.pdbx_strand_id
1 'polypeptide(L)' 'MGYDIVNLKDMLNEVGEELTKDILSSYLCPKNADVEYFLHDRAIEFTKLDTFNCPVREKLRK' A
#
# COMPACT_ATOMS: atom_id res chain seq x y z
N MET A 1 3.71 -22.51 0.71
CA MET A 1 3.01 -21.40 0.02
C MET A 1 3.87 -20.17 0.22
N GLY A 2 4.53 -19.70 -0.84
CA GLY A 2 5.35 -18.50 -0.80
C GLY A 2 4.51 -17.26 -1.07
N TYR A 3 5.01 -16.10 -0.68
CA TYR A 3 4.48 -14.82 -1.10
C TYR A 3 5.61 -14.04 -1.75
N ASP A 4 5.29 -13.28 -2.78
CA ASP A 4 6.21 -12.33 -3.38
C ASP A 4 6.00 -10.96 -2.72
N ILE A 5 7.11 -10.31 -2.39
CA ILE A 5 7.11 -8.97 -1.82
C ILE A 5 7.32 -8.00 -2.97
N VAL A 6 6.30 -7.21 -3.28
CA VAL A 6 6.36 -6.18 -4.32
C VAL A 6 6.24 -4.82 -3.65
N ASN A 7 7.03 -3.86 -4.11
CA ASN A 7 6.93 -2.48 -3.67
C ASN A 7 5.76 -1.80 -4.40
N LEU A 8 4.85 -1.18 -3.66
CA LEU A 8 3.67 -0.53 -4.22
C LEU A 8 4.02 0.60 -5.21
N LYS A 9 5.18 1.26 -5.02
CA LYS A 9 5.67 2.30 -5.93
C LYS A 9 6.07 1.74 -7.28
N ASP A 10 6.72 0.58 -7.32
CA ASP A 10 7.09 -0.08 -8.56
C ASP A 10 5.83 -0.55 -9.29
N MET A 11 4.91 -1.19 -8.57
CA MET A 11 3.61 -1.60 -9.09
C MET A 11 2.83 -0.43 -9.72
N LEU A 12 2.75 0.73 -9.03
CA LEU A 12 2.10 1.92 -9.58
C LEU A 12 2.76 2.45 -10.85
N ASN A 13 4.09 2.35 -10.98
CA ASN A 13 4.81 2.79 -12.17
C ASN A 13 4.68 1.80 -13.34
N GLU A 14 4.60 0.50 -13.04
CA GLU A 14 4.55 -0.57 -14.05
C GLU A 14 3.15 -0.79 -14.62
N VAL A 15 2.13 -0.91 -13.75
CA VAL A 15 0.74 -1.20 -14.17
C VAL A 15 -0.18 0.02 -14.15
N GLY A 16 0.24 1.12 -13.51
CA GLY A 16 -0.56 2.33 -13.39
C GLY A 16 -1.55 2.31 -12.22
N GLU A 17 -2.18 3.46 -12.00
CA GLU A 17 -3.03 3.73 -10.83
C GLU A 17 -4.33 2.94 -10.80
N GLU A 18 -5.04 2.85 -11.93
CA GLU A 18 -6.32 2.15 -12.03
C GLU A 18 -6.18 0.66 -11.70
N LEU A 19 -5.19 -0.02 -12.30
CA LEU A 19 -4.94 -1.44 -12.05
C LEU A 19 -4.43 -1.69 -10.63
N THR A 20 -3.57 -0.82 -10.12
CA THR A 20 -3.13 -0.93 -8.73
C THR A 20 -4.31 -0.80 -7.76
N LYS A 21 -5.23 0.12 -8.02
CA LYS A 21 -6.43 0.31 -7.20
C LYS A 21 -7.33 -0.92 -7.22
N ASP A 22 -7.54 -1.52 -8.39
CA ASP A 22 -8.34 -2.74 -8.54
C ASP A 22 -7.77 -3.90 -7.72
N ILE A 23 -6.44 -4.09 -7.78
CA ILE A 23 -5.74 -5.14 -7.02
C ILE A 23 -5.82 -4.89 -5.51
N LEU A 24 -5.67 -3.64 -5.08
CA LEU A 24 -5.80 -3.27 -3.67
C LEU A 24 -7.25 -3.43 -3.17
N SER A 25 -8.26 -3.09 -3.99
CA SER A 25 -9.67 -3.28 -3.66
C SER A 25 -10.10 -4.75 -3.56
N SER A 26 -9.41 -5.65 -4.27
CA SER A 26 -9.59 -7.10 -4.11
C SER A 26 -9.08 -7.62 -2.76
N TYR A 27 -8.27 -6.85 -2.04
CA TYR A 27 -7.75 -7.28 -0.73
C TYR A 27 -8.86 -7.22 0.32
N LEU A 28 -9.12 -8.36 0.97
CA LEU A 28 -10.07 -8.46 2.07
C LEU A 28 -9.38 -9.00 3.32
N CYS A 29 -9.57 -8.31 4.44
CA CYS A 29 -8.93 -8.65 5.70
C CYS A 29 -9.91 -8.56 6.88
N PRO A 30 -10.70 -9.63 7.12
CA PRO A 30 -11.72 -9.63 8.18
C PRO A 30 -11.16 -9.50 9.60
N LYS A 31 -9.83 -9.60 9.77
CA LYS A 31 -9.15 -9.45 11.06
C LYS A 31 -8.73 -8.02 11.39
N ASN A 32 -8.58 -7.13 10.40
CA ASN A 32 -8.15 -5.75 10.59
C ASN A 32 -8.74 -4.84 9.52
N ALA A 33 -9.88 -4.21 9.83
CA ALA A 33 -10.56 -3.30 8.93
C ALA A 33 -9.72 -2.05 8.61
N ASP A 34 -8.90 -1.58 9.55
CA ASP A 34 -7.99 -0.44 9.31
C ASP A 34 -6.97 -0.71 8.19
N VAL A 35 -6.49 -1.95 8.09
CA VAL A 35 -5.54 -2.35 7.03
C VAL A 35 -6.24 -2.40 5.68
N GLU A 36 -7.46 -2.94 5.65
CA GLU A 36 -8.29 -2.97 4.43
C GLU A 36 -8.60 -1.56 3.93
N TYR A 37 -9.09 -0.68 4.81
CA TYR A 37 -9.34 0.72 4.48
C TYR A 37 -8.08 1.45 3.99
N PHE A 38 -6.95 1.25 4.67
CA PHE A 38 -5.68 1.85 4.26
C PHE A 38 -5.27 1.41 2.84
N LEU A 39 -5.37 0.12 2.53
CA LEU A 39 -5.01 -0.40 1.22
C LEU A 39 -5.94 0.10 0.12
N HIS A 40 -7.25 0.19 0.38
CA HIS A 40 -8.23 0.60 -0.62
C HIS A 40 -8.18 2.09 -0.95
N ASP A 41 -8.03 2.93 0.07
CA ASP A 41 -8.27 4.38 -0.06
C ASP A 41 -6.98 5.21 0.09
N ARG A 42 -6.05 4.76 0.93
CA ARG A 42 -4.89 5.59 1.35
C ARG A 42 -3.57 5.16 0.71
N ALA A 43 -3.40 3.89 0.35
CA ALA A 43 -2.11 3.35 -0.05
C ALA A 43 -1.55 3.97 -1.34
N ILE A 44 -2.42 4.32 -2.30
CA ILE A 44 -2.02 5.00 -3.54
C ILE A 44 -1.58 6.43 -3.24
N GLU A 45 -2.38 7.20 -2.51
CA GLU A 45 -2.02 8.57 -2.09
C GLU A 45 -0.71 8.58 -1.32
N PHE A 46 -0.55 7.62 -0.41
CA PHE A 46 0.63 7.45 0.40
C PHE A 46 1.89 7.15 -0.43
N THR A 47 1.73 6.45 -1.55
CA THR A 47 2.85 6.13 -2.44
C THR A 47 3.26 7.33 -3.30
N LYS A 48 2.30 8.20 -3.63
CA LYS A 48 2.56 9.48 -4.33
C LYS A 48 3.22 10.51 -3.39
N LEU A 49 2.90 10.45 -2.11
CA LEU A 49 3.51 11.27 -1.06
C LEU A 49 4.93 10.73 -0.80
N ASP A 50 5.88 11.17 -1.62
CA ASP A 50 7.29 10.80 -1.50
C ASP A 50 7.83 11.15 -0.10
N THR A 51 7.92 10.11 0.74
CA THR A 51 8.79 9.91 1.91
C THR A 51 8.96 10.97 3.01
N PHE A 52 8.25 12.10 3.02
CA PHE A 52 8.54 13.18 3.97
C PHE A 52 7.55 13.44 5.11
N ASN A 53 6.40 12.75 5.17
CA ASN A 53 5.43 13.08 6.23
C ASN A 53 4.56 11.92 6.74
N CYS A 54 5.11 10.72 6.84
CA CYS A 54 4.47 9.68 7.65
C CYS A 54 5.25 9.42 8.94
N PRO A 55 4.66 9.69 10.12
CA PRO A 55 5.32 9.49 11.42
C PRO A 55 5.67 8.02 11.72
N VAL A 56 5.22 7.07 10.90
CA VAL A 56 5.40 5.63 11.12
C VAL A 56 6.84 5.16 10.85
N ARG A 57 7.64 5.92 10.07
CA ARG A 57 9.03 5.53 9.74
C ARG A 57 10.02 5.67 10.90
N GLU A 58 9.64 6.30 12.02
CA GLU A 58 10.52 6.44 13.19
C GLU A 58 10.62 5.16 14.05
N LYS A 59 9.73 4.18 13.89
CA LYS A 59 9.73 2.95 14.72
C LYS A 59 10.46 1.73 14.15
N LEU A 60 11.12 1.82 13.01
CA LEU A 60 11.86 0.69 12.40
C LEU A 60 13.33 1.01 12.08
N ARG A 61 13.93 1.96 12.81
CA ARG A 61 15.36 2.26 12.71
C ARG A 61 16.09 2.43 14.05
N LYS A 62 15.54 1.89 15.14
CA LYS A 62 16.29 1.68 16.40
C LYS A 62 15.98 0.32 16.96
#